data_AF-A0A9P8ERZ6-F1
#
_entry.id   AF-A0A9P8ERZ6-F1
#
_cell.length_a   1.000
_cell.length_b   1.000
_cell.length_c   1.000
_cell.angle_alpha   90.00
_cell.angle_beta   90.00
_cell.angle_gamma   90.00
#
_symmetry.space_group_name_H-M   'P 1'
#
loop_
_entity.id
_entity.type
_entity.pdbx_description
1 polymer ?
#
loop_
_entity_poly.entity_id
_entity_poly.type
_entity_poly.pdbx_seq_one_letter_code
_entity_poly.pdbx_strand_id
1 'polypeptide(L)'
;MPTFTGQYVLGPNTEQPRHKENIVELAKRYGCDQDNHLGGKVPLVYMRETIKTVTTAVQRGLPIKEYLTATVVRTLMTCFTERQMLYLHGPTSQTYQTWIEKEAKIRNLSPVQDTVVLADGTTRLHWIKKTKDKASKVVLLFHGGGYYVPIAPGHLN
;
A
#
# COMPACT_ATOMS: atom_id res chain seq x y z
N MET A 1 -18.36 -23.29 8.62
CA MET A 1 -17.38 -22.44 7.91
C MET A 1 -17.03 -21.29 8.86
N PRO A 2 -15.79 -21.11 9.31
CA PRO A 2 -15.48 -20.02 10.22
C PRO A 2 -15.37 -18.71 9.43
N THR A 3 -16.25 -17.77 9.76
CA THR A 3 -16.23 -16.36 9.38
C THR A 3 -14.99 -15.68 9.96
N PHE A 4 -14.10 -15.18 9.10
CA PHE A 4 -12.91 -14.42 9.50
C PHE A 4 -13.28 -12.93 9.61
N THR A 5 -13.86 -12.54 10.75
CA THR A 5 -14.04 -11.14 11.14
C THR A 5 -12.77 -10.65 11.85
N GLY A 6 -11.78 -10.22 11.07
CA GLY A 6 -10.58 -9.55 11.57
C GLY A 6 -10.58 -8.08 11.18
N GLN A 7 -11.42 -7.27 11.83
CA GLN A 7 -11.28 -5.80 11.80
C GLN A 7 -10.05 -5.44 12.63
N TYR A 8 -8.90 -5.21 11.99
CA TYR A 8 -7.73 -4.67 12.68
C TYR A 8 -7.78 -3.14 12.66
N VAL A 9 -8.40 -2.62 13.71
CA VAL A 9 -8.53 -1.20 14.04
C VAL A 9 -7.15 -0.63 14.39
N LEU A 10 -6.65 0.32 13.59
CA LEU A 10 -5.67 1.30 14.08
C LEU A 10 -6.47 2.36 14.84
N GLY A 11 -6.42 2.31 16.18
CA GLY A 11 -7.13 3.25 17.04
C GLY A 11 -6.71 4.70 16.80
N PRO A 12 -7.54 5.69 17.18
CA PRO A 12 -7.30 7.12 16.93
C PRO A 12 -6.06 7.72 17.63
N ASN A 13 -5.33 6.92 18.42
CA ASN A 13 -4.15 7.32 19.20
C ASN A 13 -2.87 6.54 18.87
N THR A 14 -2.75 5.90 17.70
CA THR A 14 -1.44 5.38 17.30
C THR A 14 -0.56 6.54 16.85
N GLU A 15 0.22 7.10 17.79
CA GLU A 15 1.38 7.93 17.48
C GLU A 15 2.20 7.22 16.39
N GLN A 16 2.47 7.93 15.28
CA GLN A 16 3.41 7.43 14.30
C GLN A 16 4.73 7.11 15.01
N PRO A 17 5.37 5.96 14.71
CA PRO A 17 6.69 5.67 15.25
C PRO A 17 7.63 6.83 14.93
N ARG A 18 8.17 7.47 15.97
CA ARG A 18 9.18 8.51 15.78
C ARG A 18 10.38 7.87 15.07
N HIS A 19 10.94 8.57 14.09
CA HIS A 19 12.07 8.20 13.22
C HIS A 19 13.31 7.59 13.94
N LYS A 20 13.35 7.60 15.28
CA LYS A 20 14.47 7.13 16.10
C LYS A 20 14.24 5.79 16.82
N GLU A 21 13.06 5.19 16.73
CA GLU A 21 12.79 3.92 17.40
C GLU A 21 13.45 2.76 16.63
N ASN A 22 14.12 1.87 17.36
CA ASN A 22 14.80 0.71 16.80
C ASN A 22 13.78 -0.20 16.12
N ILE A 23 14.02 -0.52 14.84
CA ILE A 23 13.13 -1.33 13.98
C ILE A 23 12.71 -2.65 14.67
N VAL A 24 13.61 -3.24 15.46
CA VAL A 24 13.36 -4.49 16.19
C VAL A 24 12.40 -4.30 17.36
N GLU A 25 12.49 -3.17 18.06
CA GLU A 25 11.67 -2.85 19.23
C GLU A 25 10.25 -2.45 18.82
N LEU A 26 10.14 -1.77 17.68
CA LEU A 26 8.88 -1.47 17.02
C LEU A 26 8.18 -2.73 16.50
N ALA A 27 8.93 -3.62 15.85
CA ALA A 27 8.42 -4.92 15.40
C ALA A 27 7.84 -5.73 16.58
N LYS A 28 8.49 -5.68 17.75
CA LYS A 28 7.98 -6.30 18.99
C LYS A 28 6.72 -5.61 19.51
N ARG A 29 6.71 -4.28 19.61
CA ARG A 29 5.56 -3.50 20.12
C ARG A 29 4.30 -3.68 19.29
N TYR A 30 4.43 -3.80 17.97
CA TYR A 30 3.31 -3.98 17.05
C TYR A 30 2.99 -5.45 16.74
N GLY A 31 3.52 -6.40 17.51
CA GLY A 31 3.19 -7.83 17.39
C GLY A 31 3.77 -8.52 16.15
N CYS A 32 4.70 -7.88 15.44
CA CYS A 32 5.42 -8.45 14.29
C CYS A 32 6.36 -9.60 14.71
N ASP A 33 6.66 -9.71 16.02
CA ASP A 33 7.46 -10.80 16.61
C ASP A 33 6.67 -12.13 16.76
N GLN A 34 5.33 -12.09 16.66
CA GLN A 34 4.51 -13.32 16.63
C GLN A 34 4.52 -14.00 15.26
N ASP A 35 4.94 -13.30 14.21
CA ASP A 35 5.08 -13.84 12.85
C ASP A 35 6.51 -14.36 12.64
N ASN A 36 6.90 -15.36 13.45
CA ASN A 36 8.08 -16.22 13.22
C ASN A 36 8.03 -17.01 11.88
N HIS A 37 7.21 -16.59 10.92
CA HIS A 37 7.05 -17.17 9.60
C HIS A 37 7.83 -16.46 8.49
N LEU A 38 8.42 -15.28 8.77
CA LEU A 38 9.04 -14.43 7.75
C LEU A 38 10.45 -14.87 7.34
N GLY A 39 11.28 -15.36 8.25
CA GLY A 39 12.70 -15.64 7.94
C GLY A 39 12.95 -16.87 7.06
N GLY A 40 12.16 -17.94 7.24
CA GLY A 40 12.43 -19.24 6.60
C GLY A 40 11.71 -19.48 5.27
N LYS A 41 10.59 -18.78 5.01
CA LYS A 41 9.71 -19.08 3.86
C LYS A 41 9.91 -18.14 2.67
N VAL A 42 10.43 -16.93 2.87
CA VAL A 42 10.66 -15.96 1.78
C VAL A 42 11.57 -16.53 0.68
N PRO A 43 12.73 -17.14 0.98
CA PRO A 43 13.59 -17.71 -0.06
C PRO A 43 12.90 -18.84 -0.82
N LEU A 44 12.14 -19.69 -0.12
CA LEU A 44 11.43 -20.82 -0.74
C LEU A 44 10.29 -20.36 -1.66
N VAL A 45 9.51 -19.37 -1.23
CA VAL A 45 8.45 -18.76 -2.06
C VAL A 45 9.06 -18.09 -3.28
N TYR A 46 10.12 -17.29 -3.09
CA TYR A 46 10.81 -16.63 -4.19
C TYR A 46 11.36 -17.62 -5.22
N MET A 47 12.04 -18.69 -4.77
CA MET A 47 12.58 -19.74 -5.65
C MET A 47 11.47 -20.45 -6.41
N ARG A 48 10.38 -20.83 -5.73
CA ARG A 48 9.22 -21.47 -6.36
C ARG A 48 8.58 -20.59 -7.42
N GLU A 49 8.34 -19.32 -7.11
CA GLU A 49 7.72 -18.38 -8.05
C GLU A 49 8.67 -18.09 -9.22
N THR A 50 9.97 -17.93 -8.98
CA THR A 50 11.00 -17.73 -10.03
C THR A 50 11.03 -18.88 -11.01
N ILE A 51 11.06 -20.13 -10.52
CA ILE A 51 11.05 -21.31 -11.40
C ILE A 51 9.80 -21.30 -12.28
N LYS A 52 8.61 -21.09 -11.68
CA LYS A 52 7.34 -21.07 -12.41
C LYS A 52 7.29 -19.96 -13.47
N THR A 53 7.71 -18.74 -13.12
CA THR A 53 7.64 -17.59 -14.03
C THR A 53 8.66 -17.70 -15.16
N VAL A 54 9.88 -18.15 -14.87
CA VAL A 54 10.92 -18.38 -15.89
C VAL A 54 10.51 -19.49 -16.85
N THR A 55 10.02 -20.63 -16.35
CA THR A 55 9.53 -21.71 -17.23
C THR A 55 8.39 -21.22 -18.13
N THR A 56 7.44 -20.46 -17.58
CA THR A 56 6.33 -19.88 -18.35
C THR A 56 6.81 -18.88 -19.40
N ALA A 57 7.77 -18.02 -19.05
CA ALA A 57 8.33 -17.04 -19.98
C ALA A 57 9.04 -17.71 -21.15
N VAL A 58 9.87 -18.74 -20.88
CA VAL A 58 10.57 -19.52 -21.90
C VAL A 58 9.58 -20.27 -22.80
N GLN A 59 8.58 -20.95 -22.21
CA GLN A 59 7.56 -21.68 -22.98
C GLN A 59 6.74 -20.76 -23.91
N ARG A 60 6.59 -19.49 -23.54
CA ARG A 60 5.82 -18.49 -24.31
C ARG A 60 6.67 -17.58 -25.18
N GLY A 61 7.99 -17.73 -25.19
CA GLY A 61 8.90 -16.84 -25.92
C GLY A 61 8.84 -15.38 -25.47
N LEU A 62 8.55 -15.14 -24.18
CA LEU A 62 8.36 -13.81 -23.61
C LEU A 62 9.63 -13.31 -22.90
N PRO A 63 9.82 -11.99 -22.78
CA PRO A 63 11.00 -11.45 -22.14
C PRO A 63 10.99 -11.77 -20.63
N ILE A 64 12.11 -12.33 -20.15
CA ILE A 64 12.23 -12.88 -18.79
C ILE A 64 12.21 -11.76 -17.73
N LYS A 65 12.69 -10.57 -18.07
CA LYS A 65 12.88 -9.45 -17.14
C LYS A 65 11.55 -9.04 -16.48
N GLU A 66 10.49 -8.93 -17.26
CA GLU A 66 9.14 -8.56 -16.83
C GLU A 66 8.56 -9.63 -15.90
N TYR A 67 8.84 -10.90 -16.18
CA TYR A 67 8.43 -12.04 -15.35
C TYR A 67 9.19 -12.09 -14.03
N LEU A 68 10.46 -11.70 -14.00
CA LEU A 68 11.23 -11.54 -12.77
C LEU A 68 10.67 -10.41 -11.91
N THR A 69 10.32 -9.26 -12.51
CA THR A 69 9.65 -8.17 -11.77
C THR A 69 8.32 -8.65 -11.16
N ALA A 70 7.49 -9.38 -11.92
CA ALA A 70 6.25 -9.96 -11.41
C ALA A 70 6.49 -10.94 -10.24
N THR A 71 7.58 -11.71 -10.30
CA THR A 71 7.98 -12.65 -9.25
C THR A 71 8.33 -11.94 -7.95
N VAL A 72 9.06 -10.83 -8.04
CA VAL A 72 9.39 -9.99 -6.88
C VAL A 72 8.11 -9.45 -6.25
N VAL A 73 7.22 -8.84 -7.05
CA VAL A 73 5.94 -8.29 -6.56
C VAL A 73 5.09 -9.38 -5.90
N ARG A 74 5.00 -10.56 -6.51
CA ARG A 74 4.23 -11.68 -5.96
C ARG A 74 4.82 -12.22 -4.66
N THR A 75 6.14 -12.28 -4.56
CA THR A 75 6.84 -12.69 -3.34
C THR A 75 6.58 -11.69 -2.22
N LEU A 76 6.66 -10.38 -2.51
CA LEU A 76 6.33 -9.33 -1.55
C LEU A 76 4.89 -9.48 -1.03
N MET A 77 3.91 -9.60 -1.94
CA MET A 77 2.50 -9.77 -1.56
C MET A 77 2.20 -11.06 -0.79
N THR A 78 2.98 -12.13 -1.04
CA THR A 78 2.76 -13.43 -0.39
C THR A 78 3.41 -13.50 0.98
N CYS A 79 4.56 -12.85 1.14
CA CYS A 79 5.39 -13.01 2.33
C CYS A 79 5.23 -11.89 3.34
N PHE A 80 4.90 -10.68 2.90
CA PHE A 80 4.76 -9.57 3.83
C PHE A 80 3.41 -9.66 4.54
N THR A 81 3.25 -8.95 5.64
CA THR A 81 1.93 -8.68 6.23
C THR A 81 1.44 -7.31 5.79
N GLU A 82 0.13 -7.06 5.92
CA GLU A 82 -0.46 -5.75 5.60
C GLU A 82 0.25 -4.60 6.33
N ARG A 83 0.66 -4.82 7.59
CA ARG A 83 1.38 -3.83 8.40
C ARG A 83 2.77 -3.55 7.84
N GLN A 84 3.48 -4.59 7.40
CA GLN A 84 4.80 -4.43 6.79
C GLN A 84 4.70 -3.74 5.44
N MET A 85 3.65 -4.05 4.67
CA MET A 85 3.34 -3.35 3.43
C MET A 85 3.01 -1.88 3.68
N LEU A 86 2.21 -1.57 4.70
CA LEU A 86 1.90 -0.20 5.11
C LEU A 86 3.15 0.56 5.60
N TYR A 87 4.07 -0.12 6.26
CA TYR A 87 5.35 0.46 6.67
C TYR A 87 6.25 0.78 5.46
N LEU A 88 6.32 -0.11 4.47
CA LEU A 88 7.12 0.10 3.26
C LEU A 88 6.56 1.19 2.36
N HIS A 89 5.23 1.23 2.16
CA HIS A 89 4.58 2.16 1.24
C HIS A 89 4.12 3.47 1.91
N GLY A 90 4.04 3.48 3.23
CA GLY A 90 3.43 4.57 3.99
C GLY A 90 1.90 4.53 3.98
N PRO A 91 1.25 5.30 4.88
CA PRO A 91 -0.19 5.43 4.91
C PRO A 91 -0.72 6.25 3.73
N THR A 92 -1.92 5.91 3.26
CA THR A 92 -2.62 6.58 2.15
C THR A 92 -2.69 8.10 2.32
N SER A 93 -2.93 8.59 3.54
CA SER A 93 -3.00 10.02 3.83
C SER A 93 -1.68 10.74 3.51
N GLN A 94 -0.54 10.12 3.82
CA GLN A 94 0.78 10.67 3.55
C GLN A 94 1.06 10.65 2.05
N THR A 95 0.80 9.54 1.36
CA THR A 95 0.98 9.44 -0.09
C THR A 95 0.15 10.49 -0.82
N TYR A 96 -1.12 10.65 -0.40
CA TYR A 96 -2.02 11.66 -0.96
C TYR A 96 -1.49 13.08 -0.75
N GLN A 97 -1.03 13.39 0.47
CA GLN A 97 -0.51 14.70 0.81
C GLN A 97 0.76 15.04 0.01
N THR A 98 1.73 14.13 -0.04
CA THR A 98 2.96 14.34 -0.82
C THR A 98 2.66 14.48 -2.31
N TRP A 99 1.69 13.71 -2.82
CA TRP A 99 1.28 13.81 -4.21
C TRP A 99 0.59 15.15 -4.52
N ILE A 100 -0.35 15.61 -3.70
CA ILE A 100 -1.07 16.88 -3.96
C ILE A 100 -0.12 18.08 -3.87
N GLU A 101 0.83 18.08 -2.93
CA GLU A 101 1.83 19.14 -2.79
C GLU A 101 2.71 19.28 -4.04
N LYS A 102 3.07 18.13 -4.65
CA LYS A 102 3.85 18.08 -5.89
C LYS A 102 3.02 18.51 -7.10
N GLU A 103 1.82 17.96 -7.24
CA GLU A 103 1.02 18.11 -8.47
C GLU A 103 0.17 19.39 -8.49
N ALA A 104 -0.08 20.02 -7.34
CA ALA A 104 -0.92 21.23 -7.26
C ALA A 104 -0.44 22.35 -8.19
N LYS A 105 0.88 22.56 -8.26
CA LYS A 105 1.47 23.58 -9.14
C LYS A 105 1.38 23.21 -10.62
N ILE A 106 1.53 21.92 -10.93
CA ILE A 106 1.57 21.44 -12.31
C ILE A 106 0.16 21.38 -12.91
N ARG A 107 -0.83 21.01 -12.09
CA ARG A 107 -2.20 20.70 -12.51
C ARG A 107 -3.25 21.73 -12.07
N ASN A 108 -2.82 22.87 -11.51
CA ASN A 108 -3.69 23.92 -10.95
C ASN A 108 -4.68 23.40 -9.88
N LEU A 109 -4.26 22.41 -9.10
CA LEU A 109 -5.06 21.84 -8.01
C LEU A 109 -4.90 22.67 -6.74
N SER A 110 -5.89 22.59 -5.86
CA SER A 110 -5.78 23.11 -4.50
C SER A 110 -4.68 22.33 -3.76
N PRO A 111 -3.65 23.02 -3.22
CA PRO A 111 -2.61 22.35 -2.44
C PRO A 111 -3.10 21.92 -1.06
N VAL A 112 -4.29 22.38 -0.64
CA VAL A 112 -4.88 22.04 0.65
C VAL A 112 -5.45 20.63 0.58
N GLN A 113 -4.94 19.74 1.44
CA GLN A 113 -5.52 18.44 1.68
C GLN A 113 -6.92 18.63 2.29
N ASP A 114 -7.94 18.22 1.56
CA ASP A 114 -9.32 18.19 2.05
C ASP A 114 -9.74 16.73 2.23
N THR A 115 -9.72 16.28 3.49
CA THR A 115 -10.03 14.91 3.86
C THR A 115 -11.25 14.88 4.77
N VAL A 116 -12.26 14.12 4.39
CA VAL A 116 -13.45 13.88 5.19
C VAL A 116 -13.37 12.49 5.80
N VAL A 117 -13.53 12.39 7.11
CA VAL A 117 -13.69 11.11 7.82
C VAL A 117 -15.18 10.75 7.81
N LEU A 118 -15.52 9.53 7.39
CA LEU A 118 -16.91 9.06 7.35
C LEU A 118 -17.43 8.70 8.74
N ALA A 119 -18.73 8.40 8.83
CA ALA A 119 -19.43 8.10 10.09
C ALA A 119 -18.87 6.88 10.84
N ASP A 120 -18.14 5.99 10.14
CA ASP A 120 -17.45 4.85 10.74
C ASP A 120 -16.16 5.23 11.50
N GLY A 121 -15.75 6.49 11.45
CA GLY A 121 -14.56 7.03 12.10
C GLY A 121 -13.23 6.55 11.53
N THR A 122 -13.22 5.73 10.48
CA THR A 122 -12.01 5.07 9.97
C THR A 122 -11.80 5.29 8.48
N THR A 123 -12.89 5.33 7.70
CA THR A 123 -12.84 5.56 6.27
C THR A 123 -12.60 7.04 5.99
N ARG A 124 -11.65 7.31 5.09
CA ARG A 124 -11.25 8.66 4.69
C ARG A 124 -11.53 8.86 3.20
N LEU A 125 -12.21 9.96 2.88
CA LEU A 125 -12.36 10.45 1.51
C LEU A 125 -11.43 11.63 1.30
N HIS A 126 -10.60 11.55 0.27
CA HIS A 126 -9.64 12.60 -0.08
C HIS A 126 -10.13 13.37 -1.32
N TRP A 127 -10.37 14.67 -1.18
CA TRP A 127 -10.88 15.52 -2.25
C TRP A 127 -9.75 16.17 -3.05
N ILE A 128 -9.70 15.86 -4.35
CA ILE A 128 -8.86 16.56 -5.31
C ILE A 128 -9.71 17.65 -5.97
N LYS A 129 -9.38 18.91 -5.70
CA LYS A 129 -10.12 20.06 -6.24
C LYS A 129 -9.23 20.92 -7.12
N LYS A 130 -9.78 21.47 -8.20
CA LYS A 130 -9.14 22.57 -8.93
C LYS A 130 -9.28 23.87 -8.15
N THR A 131 -8.31 24.77 -8.29
CA THR A 131 -8.29 26.06 -7.56
C THR A 131 -9.39 27.03 -7.99
N LYS A 132 -9.88 26.96 -9.23
CA LYS A 132 -10.75 28.00 -9.82
C LYS A 132 -12.05 27.47 -10.45
N ASP A 133 -12.21 26.16 -10.62
CA ASP A 133 -13.37 25.59 -11.31
C ASP A 133 -14.40 25.05 -10.30
N LYS A 134 -15.65 25.50 -10.44
CA LYS A 134 -16.80 24.81 -9.82
C LYS A 134 -17.10 23.56 -10.63
N ALA A 135 -16.77 22.40 -10.11
CA ALA A 135 -17.10 21.13 -10.74
C ALA A 135 -18.62 20.88 -10.63
N SER A 136 -19.27 20.57 -11.76
CA SER A 136 -20.67 20.13 -11.80
C SER A 136 -20.83 18.61 -11.70
N LYS A 137 -19.72 17.87 -11.72
CA LYS A 137 -19.65 16.42 -11.65
C LYS A 137 -18.58 16.01 -10.65
N VAL A 138 -18.84 14.92 -9.94
CA VAL A 138 -17.88 14.30 -9.02
C VAL A 138 -17.54 12.92 -9.56
N VAL A 139 -16.26 12.56 -9.51
CA VAL A 139 -15.76 11.22 -9.83
C VAL A 139 -15.22 10.63 -8.53
N LEU A 140 -15.75 9.46 -8.16
CA LEU A 140 -15.26 8.70 -7.01
C LEU A 140 -14.29 7.63 -7.51
N LEU A 141 -13.02 7.73 -7.09
CA LEU A 141 -11.97 6.78 -7.45
C LEU A 141 -11.73 5.81 -6.29
N PHE A 142 -11.83 4.51 -6.58
CA PHE A 142 -11.33 3.46 -5.69
C PHE A 142 -10.01 2.95 -6.25
N HIS A 143 -8.94 3.02 -5.44
CA HIS A 143 -7.64 2.50 -5.89
C HIS A 143 -7.64 0.97 -5.93
N GLY A 144 -6.91 0.41 -6.90
CA GLY A 144 -6.63 -1.02 -6.95
C GLY A 144 -5.58 -1.43 -5.90
N GLY A 145 -5.18 -2.70 -5.92
CA GLY A 145 -4.19 -3.23 -4.96
C GLY A 145 -4.68 -4.42 -4.15
N GLY A 146 -5.83 -5.00 -4.53
CA GLY A 146 -6.33 -6.25 -3.95
C GLY A 146 -6.68 -6.16 -2.46
N TYR A 147 -7.02 -4.96 -1.97
CA TYR A 147 -7.24 -4.65 -0.55
C TYR A 147 -6.03 -4.85 0.36
N TYR A 148 -4.85 -5.08 -0.24
CA TYR A 148 -3.64 -5.49 0.46
C TYR A 148 -2.50 -4.49 0.27
N VAL A 149 -2.42 -3.82 -0.89
CA VAL A 149 -1.39 -2.81 -1.18
C VAL A 149 -1.94 -1.40 -0.96
N PRO A 150 -1.27 -0.56 -0.15
CA PRO A 150 -1.63 0.85 0.01
C PRO A 150 -1.55 1.63 -1.29
N ILE A 151 -2.25 2.76 -1.37
CA ILE A 151 -2.17 3.63 -2.54
C ILE A 151 -0.73 4.12 -2.73
N ALA A 152 -0.23 3.98 -3.96
CA ALA A 152 1.04 4.55 -4.42
C ALA A 152 0.79 5.73 -5.40
N PRO A 153 1.75 6.66 -5.60
CA PRO A 153 1.57 7.82 -6.47
C PRO A 153 1.11 7.49 -7.90
N GLY A 154 1.52 6.33 -8.45
CA GLY A 154 1.09 5.89 -9.77
C GLY A 154 -0.41 5.63 -9.92
N HIS A 155 -1.14 5.45 -8.81
CA HIS A 155 -2.60 5.32 -8.82
C HIS A 155 -3.33 6.67 -8.91
N LEU A 156 -2.61 7.79 -8.74
CA LEU A 156 -3.16 9.14 -8.70
C LEU A 156 -2.91 9.93 -10.00
N ASN A 157 -2.41 9.27 -11.06
CA ASN A 157 -1.99 9.92 -12.31
C ASN A 157 -3.11 10.59 -13.12
#